data_AF-A0A2V6BM27-F1
#
_entry.id   AF-A0A2V6BM27-F1
#
_cell.length_a   1.000
_cell.length_b   1.000
_cell.length_c   1.000
_cell.angle_alpha   90.00
_cell.angle_beta   90.00
_cell.angle_gamma   90.00
#
_symmetry.space_group_name_H-M   'P 1'
#
loop_
_entity.id
_entity.type
_entity.pdbx_description
1 polymer ?
#
loop_
_entity_poly.entity_id
_entity_poly.type
_entity_poly.pdbx_seq_one_letter_code
_entity_poly.pdbx_strand_id
1 'polypeptide(L)'
;MMPTNLYRLRLFSASLLIAFLGTFSTAQARRASQDSGSGTTVVIDAGHGGYDRGGIPGQMVAEKEMTLDVAQRLKKTLAASGYRVVMTRDSDVFVSLGTRVAIANSYSNAIFVSIHFNSAKRSGAGGIETYF
;
A
#
# COMPACT_ATOMS: atom_id res chain seq x y z
N MET A 1 72.89 46.94 -19.35
CA MET A 1 73.04 46.30 -18.02
C MET A 1 72.05 45.15 -17.98
N MET A 2 72.52 43.93 -18.27
CA MET A 2 71.74 42.68 -18.19
C MET A 2 71.60 42.25 -16.71
N PRO A 3 70.67 41.35 -16.38
CA PRO A 3 71.08 39.95 -16.40
C PRO A 3 70.08 39.02 -17.10
N THR A 4 70.67 38.07 -17.83
CA THR A 4 70.13 36.77 -18.24
C THR A 4 70.12 35.79 -17.07
N ASN A 5 69.11 34.91 -16.99
CA ASN A 5 69.16 33.54 -16.45
C ASN A 5 67.72 32.97 -16.39
N LEU A 6 67.40 31.68 -16.53
CA LEU A 6 68.01 30.46 -17.05
C LEU A 6 66.85 29.44 -17.07
N TYR A 7 66.87 28.54 -18.03
CA TYR A 7 66.10 27.29 -18.16
C TYR A 7 65.54 26.65 -16.88
N ARG A 8 64.29 26.14 -16.97
CA ARG A 8 63.96 24.77 -16.51
C ARG A 8 62.71 24.20 -17.18
N LEU A 9 62.97 23.25 -18.07
CA LEU A 9 62.04 22.26 -18.61
C LEU A 9 61.57 21.32 -17.47
N ARG A 10 60.26 21.10 -17.33
CA ARG A 10 59.70 19.85 -16.79
C ARG A 10 58.42 19.47 -17.56
N LEU A 11 58.62 18.57 -18.53
CA LEU A 11 57.62 17.59 -18.96
C LEU A 11 57.33 16.66 -17.78
N PHE A 12 56.05 16.41 -17.46
CA PHE A 12 55.43 15.29 -16.72
C PHE A 12 54.00 15.78 -16.40
N SER A 13 52.87 15.10 -16.58
CA SER A 13 52.55 13.75 -17.02
C SER A 13 51.06 13.71 -17.36
N ALA A 14 50.74 12.85 -18.33
CA ALA A 14 49.56 12.00 -18.39
C ALA A 14 48.17 12.66 -18.27
N SER A 15 47.50 12.71 -19.42
CA SER A 15 46.08 12.41 -19.57
C SER A 15 45.59 11.35 -18.57
N LEU A 16 44.62 11.70 -17.73
CA LEU A 16 43.67 10.72 -17.24
C LEU A 16 42.27 11.32 -17.35
N LEU A 17 41.75 11.24 -18.57
CA LEU A 17 40.33 11.35 -18.86
C LEU A 17 39.65 10.16 -18.17
N ILE A 18 39.20 10.34 -16.93
CA ILE A 18 38.34 9.35 -16.29
C ILE A 18 36.95 9.51 -16.93
N ALA A 19 36.76 8.81 -18.05
CA ALA A 19 35.45 8.48 -18.56
C ALA A 19 34.80 7.50 -17.59
N PHE A 20 34.21 8.01 -16.51
CA PHE A 20 33.23 7.24 -15.72
C PHE A 20 31.89 7.30 -16.46
N LEU A 21 31.85 6.71 -17.66
CA LEU A 21 30.60 6.45 -18.37
C LEU A 21 29.86 5.35 -17.62
N GLY A 22 28.92 5.78 -16.78
CA GLY A 22 27.64 5.13 -16.52
C GLY A 22 27.62 3.60 -16.44
N THR A 23 28.06 3.02 -15.32
CA THR A 23 27.59 1.69 -14.90
C THR A 23 26.49 1.76 -13.83
N PHE A 24 26.08 2.96 -13.43
CA PHE A 24 24.95 3.22 -12.53
C PHE A 24 23.59 3.09 -13.22
N SER A 25 23.23 1.98 -13.90
CA SER A 25 21.84 1.88 -14.37
C SER A 25 21.25 0.52 -14.72
N THR A 26 21.87 -0.61 -14.37
CA THR A 26 21.19 -1.92 -14.52
C THR A 26 20.62 -2.42 -13.20
N ALA A 27 21.31 -2.24 -12.08
CA ALA A 27 20.82 -2.69 -10.77
C ALA A 27 19.63 -1.87 -10.24
N GLN A 28 19.63 -0.55 -10.46
CA GLN A 28 18.52 0.34 -10.07
C GLN A 28 17.27 0.07 -10.92
N ALA A 29 17.45 -0.10 -12.24
CA ALA A 29 16.38 -0.41 -13.18
C ALA A 29 15.76 -1.80 -12.93
N ARG A 30 16.57 -2.81 -12.55
CA ARG A 30 16.08 -4.15 -12.18
C ARG A 30 15.32 -4.17 -10.85
N ARG A 31 15.67 -3.30 -9.88
CA ARG A 31 14.89 -3.14 -8.64
C ARG A 31 13.55 -2.46 -8.91
N ALA A 32 13.52 -1.45 -9.78
CA ALA A 32 12.27 -0.79 -10.17
C ALA A 32 11.31 -1.72 -10.96
N SER A 33 11.84 -2.69 -11.72
CA SER A 33 11.03 -3.66 -12.47
C SER A 33 10.61 -4.91 -11.66
N GLN A 34 11.22 -5.15 -10.49
CA GLN A 34 10.86 -6.26 -9.59
C GLN A 34 9.70 -5.88 -8.64
N ASP A 35 9.39 -4.59 -8.51
CA ASP A 35 8.27 -4.08 -7.71
C ASP A 35 7.02 -3.77 -8.55
N SER A 36 7.01 -4.20 -9.81
CA SER A 36 5.82 -4.32 -10.65
C SER A 36 4.98 -5.50 -10.12
N GLY A 37 4.44 -5.36 -8.91
CA GLY A 37 3.83 -6.41 -8.10
C GLY A 37 2.90 -7.31 -8.90
N SER A 38 3.40 -8.48 -9.28
CA SER A 38 2.64 -9.53 -9.97
C SER A 38 1.65 -10.26 -9.07
N GLY A 39 1.56 -9.86 -7.80
CA GLY A 39 0.59 -10.38 -6.83
C GLY A 39 -0.73 -9.63 -6.87
N THR A 40 -1.84 -10.36 -6.88
CA THR A 40 -3.19 -9.82 -6.69
C THR A 40 -3.26 -8.99 -5.41
N THR A 41 -3.76 -7.76 -5.50
CA THR A 41 -4.04 -6.94 -4.32
C THR A 41 -5.45 -7.25 -3.81
N VAL A 42 -5.60 -7.43 -2.50
CA VAL A 42 -6.91 -7.50 -1.86
C VAL A 42 -7.09 -6.26 -0.99
N VAL A 43 -8.06 -5.43 -1.37
CA VAL A 43 -8.48 -4.27 -0.59
C VAL A 43 -9.63 -4.72 0.31
N ILE A 44 -9.38 -4.80 1.61
CA ILE A 44 -10.36 -5.17 2.61
C ILE A 44 -10.96 -3.89 3.19
N ASP A 45 -12.28 -3.80 3.11
CA ASP A 45 -13.05 -2.72 3.69
C ASP A 45 -13.76 -3.17 4.96
N ALA A 46 -13.33 -2.66 6.11
CA ALA A 46 -14.04 -2.84 7.36
C ALA A 46 -15.18 -1.81 7.43
N GLY A 47 -16.43 -2.26 7.24
CA GLY A 47 -17.61 -1.38 7.22
C GLY A 47 -17.72 -0.47 8.45
N HIS A 48 -18.34 0.69 8.29
CA HIS A 48 -18.53 1.70 9.36
C HIS A 48 -17.21 2.23 9.97
N GLY A 49 -17.24 2.73 11.20
CA GLY A 49 -16.06 3.20 11.95
C GLY A 49 -16.22 4.60 12.52
N GLY A 50 -15.51 4.91 13.60
CA GLY A 50 -15.55 6.20 14.28
C GLY A 50 -16.96 6.51 14.79
N TYR A 51 -17.53 7.63 14.35
CA TYR A 51 -18.89 8.03 14.73
C TYR A 51 -19.98 7.15 14.12
N ASP A 52 -19.68 6.46 13.02
CA ASP A 52 -20.62 5.53 12.40
C ASP A 52 -20.50 4.18 13.10
N ARG A 53 -21.50 3.89 13.95
CA ARG A 53 -21.55 2.66 14.76
C ARG A 53 -21.89 1.42 13.92
N GLY A 54 -22.67 1.60 12.86
CA GLY A 54 -23.40 0.53 12.18
C GLY A 54 -24.41 -0.20 13.08
N GLY A 55 -25.05 -1.23 12.51
CA GLY A 55 -26.04 -2.07 13.17
C GLY A 55 -27.35 -1.35 13.54
N ILE A 56 -28.10 -1.94 14.49
CA ILE A 56 -29.37 -1.39 14.99
C ILE A 56 -29.22 -0.83 16.42
N PRO A 57 -30.07 0.14 16.81
CA PRO A 57 -30.13 0.61 18.18
C PRO A 57 -30.34 -0.52 19.18
N GLY A 58 -29.61 -0.49 20.30
CA GLY A 58 -29.74 -1.46 21.39
C GLY A 58 -28.90 -2.74 21.27
N GLN A 59 -28.18 -2.96 20.16
CA GLN A 59 -27.19 -4.03 20.09
C GLN A 59 -26.05 -3.79 21.08
N MET A 60 -25.58 -4.84 21.77
CA MET A 60 -24.50 -4.76 22.75
C MET A 60 -23.15 -4.41 22.09
N VAL A 61 -22.82 -5.11 21.01
CA VAL A 61 -21.60 -4.89 20.23
C VAL A 61 -21.95 -4.08 18.98
N ALA A 62 -21.14 -3.06 18.69
CA ALA A 62 -21.32 -2.25 17.49
C ALA A 62 -20.86 -3.02 16.24
N GLU A 63 -21.56 -2.85 15.12
CA GLU A 63 -21.15 -3.47 13.85
C GLU A 63 -19.72 -3.09 13.46
N LYS A 64 -19.33 -1.82 13.65
CA LYS A 64 -17.97 -1.33 13.36
C LYS A 64 -16.86 -2.11 14.07
N GLU A 65 -17.13 -2.66 15.25
CA GLU A 65 -16.16 -3.43 16.04
C GLU A 65 -16.01 -4.84 15.47
N MET A 66 -17.14 -5.47 15.15
CA MET A 66 -17.17 -6.80 14.54
C MET A 66 -16.54 -6.79 13.13
N THR A 67 -16.84 -5.77 12.31
CA THR A 67 -16.25 -5.63 10.98
C THR A 67 -14.74 -5.42 11.05
N LEU A 68 -14.24 -4.65 12.03
CA LEU A 68 -12.81 -4.44 12.21
C LEU A 68 -12.09 -5.72 12.65
N ASP A 69 -12.65 -6.45 13.62
CA ASP A 69 -12.07 -7.71 14.10
C ASP A 69 -11.96 -8.75 12.97
N VAL A 70 -13.05 -8.96 12.21
CA VAL A 70 -13.04 -9.90 11.07
C VAL A 70 -12.06 -9.44 9.98
N ALA A 71 -12.05 -8.15 9.65
CA ALA A 71 -11.15 -7.62 8.64
C ALA A 71 -9.67 -7.78 9.03
N GLN A 72 -9.32 -7.56 10.30
CA GLN A 72 -7.96 -7.78 10.79
C GLN A 72 -7.53 -9.26 10.75
N ARG A 73 -8.45 -10.18 11.03
CA ARG A 73 -8.20 -11.63 10.89
C ARG A 73 -7.99 -12.01 9.43
N LEU A 74 -8.87 -11.55 8.55
CA LEU A 74 -8.77 -11.78 7.10
C LEU A 74 -7.46 -11.24 6.54
N LYS A 75 -7.05 -10.02 6.95
CA LYS A 75 -5.76 -9.43 6.59
C LYS A 75 -4.60 -10.36 6.93
N LYS A 76 -4.56 -10.88 8.15
CA LYS A 76 -3.49 -11.80 8.59
C LYS A 76 -3.46 -13.07 7.75
N THR A 77 -4.63 -13.68 7.50
CA THR A 77 -4.76 -14.89 6.69
C THR A 77 -4.29 -14.67 5.25
N LEU A 78 -4.79 -13.62 4.58
CA LEU A 78 -4.43 -13.33 3.19
C LEU A 78 -2.96 -12.94 3.03
N ALA A 79 -2.42 -12.13 3.96
CA ALA A 79 -1.00 -11.79 3.94
C ALA A 79 -0.11 -13.03 4.11
N ALA A 80 -0.48 -13.95 5.00
CA ALA A 80 0.22 -15.23 5.16
C ALA A 80 0.14 -16.13 3.92
N SER A 81 -0.90 -15.97 3.09
CA SER A 81 -1.05 -16.65 1.80
C SER A 81 -0.35 -15.93 0.63
N GLY A 82 0.40 -14.84 0.88
CA GLY A 82 1.20 -14.15 -0.15
C GLY A 82 0.47 -13.04 -0.91
N TYR A 83 -0.77 -12.67 -0.51
CA TYR A 83 -1.48 -11.55 -1.10
C TYR A 83 -0.96 -10.22 -0.58
N ARG A 84 -0.94 -9.20 -1.45
CA ARG A 84 -0.81 -7.81 -1.00
C ARG A 84 -2.15 -7.36 -0.42
N VAL A 85 -2.20 -7.06 0.88
CA VAL A 85 -3.45 -6.66 1.54
C VAL A 85 -3.40 -5.18 1.89
N VAL A 86 -4.45 -4.46 1.50
CA VAL A 86 -4.68 -3.05 1.84
C VAL A 86 -5.97 -2.95 2.63
N MET A 87 -6.01 -2.14 3.67
CA MET A 87 -7.21 -1.93 4.49
C MET A 87 -7.75 -0.52 4.23
N THR A 88 -9.06 -0.33 4.13
CA THR A 88 -9.65 1.02 4.12
C THR A 88 -9.53 1.71 5.48
N ARG A 89 -9.59 0.94 6.57
CA ARG A 89 -9.23 1.32 7.94
C ARG A 89 -8.68 0.12 8.71
N ASP A 90 -7.75 0.37 9.62
CA ASP A 90 -7.14 -0.63 10.51
C ASP A 90 -7.34 -0.31 12.01
N SER A 91 -8.08 0.77 12.29
CA SER A 91 -8.47 1.25 13.61
C SER A 91 -9.93 1.73 13.60
N ASP A 92 -10.44 2.17 14.76
CA ASP A 92 -11.80 2.70 14.88
C ASP A 92 -11.89 4.16 14.41
N VAL A 93 -11.83 4.35 13.10
CA VAL A 93 -11.95 5.66 12.43
C VAL A 93 -13.02 5.61 11.36
N PHE A 94 -13.71 6.73 11.16
CA PHE A 94 -14.66 6.86 10.07
C PHE A 94 -13.92 7.07 8.75
N VAL A 95 -14.28 6.29 7.73
CA VAL A 95 -13.83 6.47 6.35
C VAL A 95 -15.06 6.60 5.46
N SER A 96 -15.13 7.67 4.66
CA SER A 96 -16.28 7.90 3.78
C SER A 96 -16.38 6.83 2.69
N LEU A 97 -17.59 6.56 2.18
CA LEU A 97 -17.79 5.60 1.08
C LEU A 97 -16.95 5.97 -0.15
N GLY A 98 -16.89 7.25 -0.51
CA GLY A 98 -16.08 7.74 -1.63
C GLY A 98 -14.58 7.49 -1.43
N THR A 99 -14.08 7.67 -0.20
CA THR A 99 -12.68 7.38 0.14
C THR A 99 -12.38 5.87 0.03
N ARG A 100 -13.29 5.00 0.48
CA ARG A 100 -13.14 3.54 0.37
C ARG A 100 -13.00 3.12 -1.09
N VAL A 101 -13.87 3.64 -1.96
CA VAL A 101 -13.82 3.41 -3.42
C VAL A 101 -12.53 3.97 -4.03
N ALA A 102 -12.12 5.17 -3.64
CA ALA A 102 -10.89 5.79 -4.15
C ALA A 102 -9.64 4.98 -3.77
N ILE A 103 -9.57 4.43 -2.55
CA ILE A 103 -8.50 3.52 -2.14
C ILE A 103 -8.48 2.30 -3.07
N ALA A 104 -9.62 1.65 -3.28
CA ALA A 104 -9.70 0.47 -4.14
C ALA A 104 -9.25 0.77 -5.58
N ASN A 105 -9.76 1.87 -6.16
CA ASN A 105 -9.45 2.29 -7.54
C ASN A 105 -8.00 2.77 -7.72
N SER A 106 -7.26 3.05 -6.65
CA SER A 106 -5.83 3.37 -6.73
C SER A 106 -4.95 2.15 -7.07
N TYR A 107 -5.51 0.95 -7.06
CA TYR A 107 -4.86 -0.30 -7.42
C TYR A 107 -5.49 -0.90 -8.69
N SER A 108 -4.73 -0.97 -9.78
CA SER A 108 -5.23 -1.40 -11.10
C SER A 108 -5.62 -2.88 -11.19
N ASN A 109 -5.18 -3.72 -10.26
CA ASN A 109 -5.49 -5.16 -10.21
C ASN A 109 -5.84 -5.58 -8.77
N ALA A 110 -6.97 -5.06 -8.27
CA ALA A 110 -7.43 -5.31 -6.93
C ALA A 110 -8.78 -6.04 -6.90
N ILE A 111 -8.90 -6.97 -5.95
CA ILE A 111 -10.19 -7.48 -5.46
C ILE A 111 -10.59 -6.61 -4.27
N PHE A 112 -11.80 -6.07 -4.29
CA PHE A 112 -12.36 -5.33 -3.16
C PHE A 112 -13.32 -6.24 -2.37
N VAL A 113 -13.10 -6.35 -1.05
CA VAL A 113 -13.92 -7.16 -0.14
C VAL A 113 -14.40 -6.26 1.00
N SER A 114 -15.68 -5.90 0.99
CA SER A 114 -16.30 -5.17 2.11
C SER A 114 -17.00 -6.13 3.07
N ILE A 115 -16.75 -5.93 4.36
CA ILE A 115 -17.25 -6.77 5.46
C ILE A 115 -18.27 -5.97 6.27
N HIS A 116 -19.47 -6.54 6.40
CA HIS A 116 -20.60 -5.99 7.14
C HIS A 116 -21.33 -7.09 7.92
N PHE A 117 -22.10 -6.69 8.92
CA PHE A 117 -22.99 -7.58 9.68
C PHE A 117 -24.41 -7.07 9.55
N ASN A 118 -25.20 -7.72 8.70
CA ASN A 118 -26.55 -7.28 8.39
C ASN A 118 -27.46 -7.32 9.65
N SER A 119 -28.56 -6.58 9.57
CA SER A 119 -29.58 -6.51 10.61
C SER A 119 -30.98 -6.58 10.01
N ALA A 120 -31.91 -7.19 10.72
CA ALA A 120 -33.29 -7.31 10.27
C ALA A 120 -34.27 -7.13 11.44
N LYS A 121 -35.43 -6.53 11.16
CA LYS A 121 -36.53 -6.40 12.13
C LYS A 121 -37.23 -7.74 12.40
N ARG A 122 -37.21 -8.66 11.43
CA ARG A 122 -37.87 -9.96 11.53
C ARG A 122 -37.09 -10.85 12.50
N SER A 123 -37.76 -11.34 13.54
CA SER A 123 -37.19 -12.35 14.43
C SER A 123 -36.83 -13.63 13.67
N GLY A 124 -35.68 -14.22 14.00
CA GLY A 124 -35.16 -15.43 13.36
C GLY A 124 -34.55 -15.22 11.96
N ALA A 125 -34.28 -13.99 11.55
CA ALA A 125 -33.42 -13.73 10.39
C ALA A 125 -31.95 -13.91 10.77
N GLY A 126 -31.25 -14.81 10.10
CA GLY A 126 -29.84 -15.08 10.31
C GLY A 126 -29.27 -15.91 9.16
N GLY A 127 -27.97 -15.79 8.94
CA GLY A 127 -27.27 -16.45 7.84
C GLY A 127 -26.13 -15.59 7.30
N ILE A 128 -25.64 -15.99 6.14
CA ILE A 128 -24.60 -15.32 5.35
C ILE A 128 -25.22 -14.89 4.02
N GLU A 129 -24.85 -13.70 3.55
CA GLU A 129 -25.19 -13.17 2.24
C GLU A 129 -23.96 -12.50 1.62
N THR A 130 -23.90 -12.46 0.28
CA THR A 130 -22.82 -11.86 -0.50
C THR A 130 -23.42 -11.05 -1.64
N TYR A 131 -22.92 -9.82 -1.82
CA TYR A 131 -23.31 -8.92 -2.92
C TYR A 131 -22.12 -8.71 -3.86
N PHE A 132 -22.37 -8.63 -5.18
CA PHE A 132 -21.34 -8.46 -6.22
C PHE A 132 -21.85 -7.65 -7.41
#